data_AF-A0A9W4X241-F1
#
_entry.id   AF-A0A9W4X241-F1
#
_cell.length_a   1.000
_cell.length_b   1.000
_cell.length_c   1.000
_cell.angle_alpha   90.00
_cell.angle_beta   90.00
_cell.angle_gamma   90.00
#
_symmetry.space_group_name_H-M   'P 1'
#
loop_
_entity.id
_entity.type
_entity.pdbx_description
1 polymer ?
#
loop_
_entity_poly.entity_id
_entity_poly.type
_entity_poly.pdbx_seq_one_letter_code
_entity_poly.pdbx_strand_id
1 'polypeptide(L)'
;LEFKNNQLRYELTTAPSRTDIDEFLTQDVAKQILKRYLSGTNIDKLRKCGTMDKLVILIKEVFKIYYDKYDIQAVKKLDRIAINCKVASRSGKNIASRLML
;
A
#
# COMPACT_ATOMS: atom_id res chain seq x y z
N LEU A 1 12.81 -25.78 -6.37
CA LEU A 1 12.95 -25.03 -5.11
C LEU A 1 11.65 -24.26 -4.84
N GLU A 2 10.92 -24.70 -3.81
CA GLU A 2 10.02 -23.94 -2.92
C GLU A 2 9.11 -22.83 -3.48
N PHE A 3 8.07 -23.20 -4.23
CA PHE A 3 6.87 -22.35 -4.35
C PHE A 3 5.58 -23.00 -3.81
N LYS A 4 5.69 -24.19 -3.17
CA LYS A 4 4.51 -24.97 -2.72
C LYS A 4 4.38 -25.20 -1.21
N ASN A 5 5.22 -24.60 -0.37
CA ASN A 5 5.29 -24.96 1.05
C ASN A 5 4.95 -23.86 2.07
N ASN A 6 4.25 -22.79 1.69
CA ASN A 6 3.76 -21.79 2.67
C ASN A 6 2.24 -21.81 2.90
N GLN A 7 1.53 -22.79 2.34
CA GLN A 7 0.07 -22.91 2.50
C GLN A 7 -0.33 -23.77 3.72
N LEU A 8 0.64 -24.31 4.48
CA LEU A 8 0.44 -25.30 5.56
C LEU A 8 0.75 -24.76 6.97
N ARG A 9 0.40 -23.51 7.25
CA ARG A 9 0.26 -23.00 8.63
C ARG A 9 -1.05 -22.22 8.79
N TYR A 10 -2.17 -22.85 8.47
CA TYR A 10 -3.45 -22.43 9.01
C TYR A 10 -3.63 -23.11 10.37
N GLU A 11 -2.91 -22.64 11.37
CA GLU A 11 -3.51 -22.60 12.71
C GLU A 11 -4.78 -21.76 12.57
N LEU A 12 -5.90 -22.23 13.14
CA LEU A 12 -7.18 -21.52 13.16
C LEU A 12 -6.96 -20.08 13.65
N THR A 13 -6.69 -19.18 12.72
CA THR A 13 -6.51 -17.76 12.98
C THR A 13 -7.79 -17.12 12.51
N THR A 14 -8.61 -16.75 13.50
CA THR A 14 -9.70 -15.80 13.28
C THR A 14 -9.18 -14.63 12.44
N ALA A 15 -9.99 -14.13 11.50
CA ALA A 15 -9.62 -12.96 10.72
C ALA A 15 -9.07 -11.86 11.65
N PRO A 16 -7.95 -11.22 11.31
CA PRO A 16 -7.33 -10.23 12.18
C PRO A 16 -8.33 -9.11 12.46
N SER A 17 -8.34 -8.62 13.69
CA SER A 17 -9.17 -7.48 14.04
C SER A 17 -8.68 -6.23 13.30
N ARG A 18 -9.54 -5.20 13.21
CA ARG A 18 -9.15 -3.92 12.60
C ARG A 18 -7.96 -3.30 13.33
N THR A 19 -7.86 -3.50 14.66
CA THR A 19 -6.75 -3.04 15.49
C THR A 19 -5.46 -3.78 15.16
N ASP A 20 -5.50 -5.11 15.02
CA ASP A 20 -4.32 -5.91 14.65
C ASP A 20 -3.76 -5.45 13.29
N ILE A 21 -4.65 -5.17 12.34
CA ILE A 21 -4.27 -4.62 11.03
C ILE A 21 -3.59 -3.24 11.18
N ASP A 22 -4.14 -2.38 12.03
CA ASP A 22 -3.61 -1.03 12.23
C ASP A 22 -2.24 -1.03 12.94
N GLU A 23 -2.03 -1.94 13.90
CA GLU A 23 -0.76 -2.09 14.61
C GLU A 23 0.32 -2.73 13.73
N PHE A 24 -0.05 -3.75 12.96
CA PHE A 24 0.88 -4.46 12.08
C PHE A 24 1.36 -3.61 10.90
N LEU A 25 0.45 -2.87 10.25
CA LEU A 25 0.76 -2.10 9.04
C LEU A 25 1.43 -0.76 9.37
N THR A 26 2.66 -0.83 9.85
CA THR A 26 3.53 0.33 10.05
C THR A 26 3.99 0.93 8.71
N GLN A 27 4.62 2.11 8.76
CA GLN A 27 5.25 2.71 7.56
C GLN A 27 6.27 1.78 6.90
N ASP A 28 7.10 1.08 7.67
CA ASP A 28 8.12 0.18 7.12
C ASP A 28 7.49 -1.05 6.48
N VAL A 29 6.46 -1.63 7.09
CA VAL A 29 5.73 -2.77 6.50
C VAL A 29 5.03 -2.33 5.21
N ALA A 30 4.35 -1.18 5.21
CA ALA A 30 3.73 -0.63 4.01
C ALA A 30 4.75 -0.39 2.89
N LYS A 31 5.94 0.12 3.23
CA LYS A 31 7.04 0.31 2.27
C LYS A 31 7.53 -1.02 1.70
N GLN A 32 7.63 -2.07 2.52
CA GLN A 32 8.00 -3.41 2.06
C GLN A 32 6.96 -3.98 1.10
N ILE A 33 5.68 -3.89 1.44
CA ILE A 33 4.55 -4.33 0.59
C ILE A 33 4.59 -3.60 -0.76
N LEU A 34 4.79 -2.28 -0.74
CA LEU A 34 4.78 -1.44 -1.94
C LEU A 34 6.14 -1.37 -2.66
N LYS A 35 7.17 -2.09 -2.19
CA LYS A 35 8.55 -1.95 -2.70
C LYS A 35 8.65 -2.12 -4.21
N ARG A 36 7.89 -3.05 -4.79
CA ARG A 36 7.86 -3.30 -6.24
C ARG A 36 7.28 -2.10 -7.00
N TYR A 37 6.19 -1.53 -6.49
CA TYR A 37 5.49 -0.39 -7.09
C TYR A 37 6.21 0.95 -6.87
N LEU A 38 6.97 1.08 -5.78
CA LEU A 38 7.71 2.30 -5.43
C LEU A 38 9.16 2.32 -5.94
N SER A 39 9.61 1.29 -6.66
CA SER A 39 11.00 1.14 -7.13
C SER A 39 11.51 2.35 -7.95
N GLY A 40 10.63 2.96 -8.74
CA GLY A 40 10.88 4.18 -9.54
C GLY A 40 10.62 5.49 -8.80
N THR A 41 10.30 5.44 -7.50
CA THR A 41 9.91 6.62 -6.71
C THR A 41 10.98 6.97 -5.68
N ASN A 42 11.19 8.25 -5.44
CA ASN A 42 12.06 8.74 -4.39
C ASN A 42 11.34 8.66 -3.03
N ILE A 43 11.66 7.62 -2.26
CA ILE A 43 11.03 7.35 -0.96
C ILE A 43 11.21 8.50 0.03
N ASP A 44 12.38 9.14 0.07
CA ASP A 44 12.64 10.25 0.99
C ASP A 44 11.75 11.45 0.69
N LYS A 45 11.52 11.73 -0.60
CA LYS A 45 10.58 12.78 -1.03
C LYS A 45 9.14 12.40 -0.73
N LEU A 46 8.74 11.13 -0.90
CA LEU A 46 7.41 10.65 -0.53
C LEU A 46 7.12 10.82 0.96
N ARG A 47 8.11 10.56 1.81
CA ARG A 47 8.01 10.77 3.25
C ARG A 47 7.88 12.27 3.58
N LYS A 48 8.73 13.11 2.97
CA LYS A 48 8.69 14.57 3.19
C LYS A 48 7.38 15.24 2.75
N CYS A 49 6.70 14.71 1.72
CA CYS A 49 5.44 15.27 1.25
C CYS A 49 4.19 14.61 1.84
N GLY A 50 4.34 13.71 2.81
CA GLY A 50 3.23 13.01 3.47
C GLY A 50 2.50 11.98 2.60
N THR A 51 2.97 11.70 1.38
CA THR A 51 2.37 10.66 0.52
C THR A 51 2.52 9.28 1.17
N MET A 52 3.64 9.02 1.86
CA MET A 52 3.85 7.72 2.51
C MET A 52 2.78 7.43 3.58
N ASP A 53 2.37 8.43 4.35
CA ASP A 53 1.30 8.29 5.36
C ASP A 53 -0.04 7.91 4.72
N LYS A 54 -0.37 8.56 3.59
CA LYS A 54 -1.57 8.22 2.81
C LYS A 54 -1.52 6.79 2.27
N LEU A 55 -0.35 6.33 1.83
CA LEU A 55 -0.17 4.95 1.37
C LEU A 55 -0.32 3.93 2.51
N VAL A 56 0.14 4.25 3.71
CA VAL A 56 -0.11 3.41 4.90
C VAL A 56 -1.60 3.30 5.18
N ILE A 57 -2.31 4.43 5.20
CA ILE A 57 -3.78 4.45 5.41
C ILE A 57 -4.47 3.64 4.31
N LEU A 58 -4.07 3.80 3.06
CA LEU A 58 -4.61 3.05 1.93
C LEU A 58 -4.49 1.54 2.15
N ILE A 59 -3.30 1.04 2.48
CA ILE A 59 -3.09 -0.40 2.70
C ILE A 59 -3.91 -0.89 3.90
N LYS A 60 -3.95 -0.13 4.99
CA LYS A 60 -4.76 -0.47 6.17
C LYS A 60 -6.23 -0.66 5.81
N GLU A 61 -6.81 0.29 5.08
CA GLU A 61 -8.21 0.20 4.67
C GLU A 61 -8.45 -0.93 3.66
N VAL A 62 -7.52 -1.18 2.73
CA VAL A 62 -7.60 -2.33 1.81
C VAL A 62 -7.62 -3.65 2.58
N PHE A 63 -6.73 -3.81 3.57
CA PHE A 63 -6.66 -5.03 4.39
C PHE A 63 -7.92 -5.20 5.25
N LYS A 64 -8.44 -4.13 5.85
CA LYS A 64 -9.70 -4.18 6.60
C LYS A 64 -10.87 -4.64 5.74
N ILE A 65 -10.98 -4.14 4.51
CA ILE A 65 -12.03 -4.58 3.56
C ILE A 65 -11.81 -6.04 3.16
N TYR A 66 -10.56 -6.44 2.92
CA TYR A 66 -10.22 -7.79 2.50
C TYR A 66 -10.61 -8.83 3.57
N TYR A 67 -10.29 -8.59 4.83
CA TYR A 67 -10.54 -9.51 5.94
C TYR A 67 -11.95 -9.45 6.53
N ASP A 68 -12.75 -8.42 6.21
CA ASP A 68 -14.16 -8.35 6.60
C ASP A 68 -15.06 -9.14 5.63
N LYS A 69 -15.32 -8.59 4.44
CA LYS A 69 -16.22 -9.19 3.43
C LYS A 69 -15.80 -8.94 1.99
N TYR A 70 -14.50 -8.85 1.74
CA TYR A 70 -13.88 -8.59 0.42
C TYR A 70 -14.81 -7.89 -0.60
N ASP A 71 -14.91 -6.57 -0.52
CA ASP A 71 -15.73 -5.77 -1.42
C ASP A 71 -14.84 -4.97 -2.39
N ILE A 72 -14.83 -5.40 -3.67
CA ILE A 72 -14.07 -4.75 -4.74
C ILE A 72 -14.52 -3.29 -4.96
N GLN A 73 -15.81 -2.99 -4.81
CA GLN A 73 -16.32 -1.63 -4.97
C GLN A 73 -15.87 -0.74 -3.82
N ALA A 74 -15.83 -1.27 -2.59
CA ALA A 74 -15.26 -0.56 -1.46
C ALA A 74 -13.76 -0.30 -1.66
N VAL A 75 -12.99 -1.28 -2.15
CA VAL A 75 -11.56 -1.08 -2.47
C VAL A 75 -11.37 0.01 -3.53
N LYS A 76 -12.17 0.02 -4.60
CA LYS A 76 -12.10 1.08 -5.63
C LYS A 76 -12.37 2.47 -5.07
N LYS A 77 -13.30 2.60 -4.12
CA LYS A 77 -13.60 3.89 -3.46
C LYS A 77 -12.42 4.43 -2.63
N LEU A 78 -11.44 3.60 -2.28
CA LEU A 78 -10.23 4.05 -1.59
C LEU A 78 -9.29 4.88 -2.47
N ASP A 79 -9.49 4.91 -3.79
CA ASP A 79 -8.71 5.76 -4.71
C ASP A 79 -8.70 7.25 -4.28
N ARG A 80 -9.78 7.71 -3.62
CA ARG A 80 -9.87 9.05 -3.02
C ARG A 80 -8.73 9.37 -2.03
N ILE A 81 -8.10 8.36 -1.42
CA ILE A 81 -6.96 8.53 -0.50
C ILE A 81 -5.69 8.87 -1.30
N ALA A 82 -5.57 8.31 -2.50
CA ALA A 82 -4.39 8.42 -3.35
C ALA A 82 -4.48 9.51 -4.43
N ILE A 83 -5.69 10.01 -4.75
CA ILE A 83 -5.95 10.91 -5.88
C ILE A 83 -5.06 12.17 -5.90
N ASN A 84 -4.69 12.70 -4.73
CA ASN A 84 -3.87 13.91 -4.58
C ASN A 84 -2.44 13.60 -4.10
N CYS A 85 -1.98 12.36 -4.23
CA CYS A 85 -0.63 11.97 -3.84
C CYS A 85 0.40 12.50 -4.83
N LYS A 86 1.44 13.17 -4.32
CA LYS A 86 2.57 13.58 -5.15
C LYS A 86 3.42 12.36 -5.48
N VAL A 87 3.66 12.12 -6.77
CA VAL A 87 4.58 11.08 -7.25
C VAL A 87 5.96 11.70 -7.44
N ALA A 88 6.84 11.48 -6.47
CA ALA A 88 8.21 11.98 -6.55
C ALA A 88 9.08 11.03 -7.38
N SER A 89 9.28 11.32 -8.67
CA SER A 89 10.17 10.54 -9.53
C SER A 89 11.57 10.34 -8.92
N ARG A 90 12.07 9.10 -8.94
CA ARG A 90 13.42 8.77 -8.45
C ARG A 90 14.53 9.45 -9.25
N SER A 91 14.33 9.63 -10.55
CA SER A 91 15.30 10.33 -11.41
C SER A 91 15.33 11.84 -11.20
N GLY A 92 14.42 12.38 -10.39
CA GLY A 92 14.21 13.83 -10.26
C GLY A 92 13.57 14.48 -11.49
N LYS A 93 13.44 13.76 -12.60
CA LYS A 93 12.78 14.23 -13.82
C LYS A 93 11.29 13.96 -13.70
N ASN A 94 10.47 15.02 -13.81
CA ASN A 94 9.03 14.88 -13.98
C ASN A 94 8.72 14.74 -15.47
N ILE A 95 9.02 13.56 -16.04
CA ILE A 95 8.77 13.31 -17.47
C ILE A 95 7.27 13.35 -17.74
N ALA A 96 6.45 12.85 -16.82
CA ALA A 96 4.99 12.86 -16.92
C ALA A 96 4.42 14.27 -17.09
N SER A 97 4.92 15.29 -16.37
CA SER A 97 4.46 16.67 -16.56
C SER A 97 4.88 17.31 -17.88
N ARG A 98 5.75 16.65 -18.66
CA ARG A 98 6.18 17.10 -19.99
C ARG A 98 5.47 16.33 -21.10
N LEU A 99 4.73 15.28 -20.75
CA LEU A 99 3.83 14.59 -21.67
C LEU A 99 2.54 15.40 -21.70
N MET A 100 2.30 16.13 -22.78
CA MET A 100 0.97 16.67 -23.07
C MET A 100 0.11 15.53 -23.62
N LEU A 101 -1.10 15.38 -23.09
CA LEU A 101 -2.15 14.54 -23.66
C LEU A 101 -2.83 15.29 -24.81
#